data_AF-A0A0X3BIN0-F1
#
_entry.id   AF-A0A0X3BIN0-F1
#
_cell.length_a   1.000
_cell.length_b   1.000
_cell.length_c   1.000
_cell.angle_alpha   90.00
_cell.angle_beta   90.00
_cell.angle_gamma   90.00
#
_symmetry.space_group_name_H-M   'P 1'
#
loop_
_entity.id
_entity.type
_entity.pdbx_description
1 polymer ?
#
loop_
_entity_poly.entity_id
_entity_poly.type
_entity_poly.pdbx_seq_one_letter_code
_entity_poly.pdbx_strand_id
1 'polypeptide(L)'
;MSGSLRVLLIGASPGDVLSIQEMLRGCGREIELIHCERFEDGLALASGGAVEVVLLDLDLPENQATTCLDRLRRTAPEVPIIVLTAEGDDRAALRAMQHGAQDYLARERIDAELLCRSIRYALGRTRAELALRHSEAMYRRLVENLNEGVLAVDEAGVITFANPRMGEILATLPGA
;
A
#
# COMPACT_ATOMS: atom_id res chain seq x y z
N MET A 1 -6.62 14.00 -17.94
CA MET A 1 -5.37 14.67 -17.51
C MET A 1 -4.48 13.60 -16.90
N SER A 2 -3.52 13.07 -17.65
CA SER A 2 -2.59 12.08 -17.07
C SER A 2 -1.57 12.85 -16.25
N GLY A 3 -1.76 12.90 -14.93
CA GLY A 3 -0.77 13.51 -14.03
C GLY A 3 0.51 12.67 -14.00
N SER A 4 1.63 13.36 -13.74
CA SER A 4 2.91 12.70 -13.47
C SER A 4 2.80 11.82 -12.21
N LEU A 5 3.37 10.61 -12.27
CA LEU A 5 3.44 9.72 -11.11
C LEU A 5 4.45 10.27 -10.11
N ARG A 6 4.04 10.52 -8.88
CA ARG A 6 4.96 11.02 -7.84
C ARG A 6 5.57 9.88 -7.04
N VAL A 7 6.86 9.68 -7.23
CA VAL A 7 7.69 8.68 -6.54
C VAL A 7 8.52 9.39 -5.48
N LEU A 8 8.43 8.95 -4.23
CA LEU A 8 9.26 9.46 -3.15
C LEU A 8 10.44 8.51 -2.89
N LEU A 9 11.66 8.99 -3.03
CA LEU A 9 12.89 8.29 -2.65
C LEU A 9 13.39 8.83 -1.32
N ILE A 10 13.63 7.94 -0.36
CA ILE A 10 14.06 8.29 1.01
C ILE A 10 15.42 7.68 1.30
N GLY A 11 16.37 8.48 1.79
CA GLY A 11 17.64 8.01 2.37
C GLY A 11 18.76 7.75 1.38
N ALA A 12 18.59 8.11 0.11
CA ALA A 12 19.52 7.78 -0.96
C ALA A 12 20.67 8.78 -1.13
N SER A 13 21.83 8.30 -1.59
CA SER A 13 22.94 9.19 -1.94
C SER A 13 22.65 9.98 -3.22
N PRO A 14 23.34 11.11 -3.48
CA PRO A 14 23.15 11.86 -4.74
C PRO A 14 23.37 11.02 -6.01
N GLY A 15 24.31 10.06 -5.98
CA GLY A 15 24.57 9.16 -7.11
C GLY A 15 23.42 8.17 -7.34
N ASP A 16 22.81 7.70 -6.26
CA ASP A 16 21.64 6.83 -6.32
C ASP A 16 20.42 7.55 -6.89
N VAL A 17 20.20 8.80 -6.46
CA VAL A 17 19.09 9.63 -6.96
C VAL A 17 19.19 9.80 -8.48
N LEU A 18 20.37 10.11 -8.99
CA LEU A 18 20.61 10.24 -10.44
C LEU A 18 20.35 8.92 -11.17
N SER A 19 20.85 7.81 -10.63
CA SER A 19 20.70 6.48 -11.23
C SER A 19 19.22 6.05 -11.31
N ILE A 20 18.49 6.21 -10.21
CA ILE A 20 17.06 5.93 -10.13
C ILE A 20 16.28 6.87 -11.05
N GLN A 21 16.63 8.15 -11.11
CA GLN A 21 15.97 9.11 -12.00
C GLN A 21 16.12 8.73 -13.47
N GLU A 22 17.30 8.27 -13.91
CA GLU A 22 17.49 7.77 -15.27
C GLU A 22 16.68 6.50 -15.53
N MET A 23 16.65 5.56 -14.59
CA MET A 23 15.84 4.34 -14.71
C MET A 23 14.34 4.66 -14.85
N LEU A 24 13.83 5.62 -14.08
CA LEU A 24 12.42 6.02 -14.11
C LEU A 24 12.01 6.67 -15.44
N ARG A 25 12.93 7.31 -16.17
CA ARG A 25 12.65 7.81 -17.53
C ARG A 25 12.28 6.69 -18.51
N GLY A 26 12.74 5.47 -18.24
CA GLY A 26 12.42 4.26 -19.02
C GLY A 26 10.98 3.74 -18.82
N CYS A 27 10.21 4.25 -17.85
CA CYS A 27 8.92 3.67 -17.48
C CYS A 27 7.77 3.91 -18.47
N GLY A 28 8.01 4.62 -19.57
CA GLY A 28 6.98 4.90 -20.60
C GLY A 28 5.83 5.79 -20.11
N ARG A 29 6.02 6.47 -18.97
CA ARG A 29 5.10 7.48 -18.42
C ARG A 29 5.90 8.57 -17.72
N GLU A 30 5.30 9.74 -17.55
CA GLU A 30 5.90 10.81 -16.76
C GLU A 30 5.94 10.42 -15.27
N ILE A 31 7.14 10.53 -14.68
CA ILE A 31 7.41 10.25 -13.28
C ILE A 31 8.18 11.44 -12.69
N GLU A 32 7.65 12.00 -11.62
CA GLU A 32 8.30 12.99 -10.80
C GLU A 32 8.95 12.28 -9.61
N LEU A 33 10.28 12.32 -9.54
CA LEU A 33 11.04 11.81 -8.42
C LEU A 33 11.23 12.91 -7.38
N ILE A 34 10.67 12.70 -6.19
CA ILE A 34 10.87 13.53 -5.01
C ILE A 34 11.90 12.83 -4.14
N HIS A 35 12.97 13.52 -3.74
CA HIS A 35 14.02 12.93 -2.92
C HIS A 35 14.08 13.59 -1.53
N CYS A 36 14.18 12.76 -0.49
CA CYS A 36 14.46 13.16 0.88
C CYS A 36 15.64 12.38 1.44
N GLU A 37 16.70 13.08 1.84
CA GLU A 37 17.84 12.44 2.52
C GLU A 37 17.44 11.91 3.90
N ARG A 38 16.55 12.61 4.60
CA ARG A 38 16.12 12.25 5.96
C ARG A 38 14.81 11.50 5.94
N PHE A 39 14.74 10.43 6.72
CA PHE A 39 13.53 9.61 6.88
C PHE A 39 12.32 10.42 7.36
N GLU A 40 12.51 11.35 8.32
CA GLU A 40 11.41 12.15 8.86
C GLU A 40 10.75 13.06 7.81
N ASP A 41 11.55 13.65 6.93
CA ASP A 41 11.05 14.52 5.85
C ASP A 41 10.25 13.70 4.84
N GLY A 42 10.78 12.51 4.49
CA GLY A 42 10.08 11.56 3.64
C GLY A 42 8.77 11.06 4.25
N LEU A 43 8.76 10.73 5.55
CA LEU A 43 7.56 10.30 6.27
C LEU A 43 6.48 11.38 6.27
N ALA A 44 6.85 12.65 6.47
CA ALA A 44 5.93 13.77 6.42
C ALA A 44 5.30 13.91 5.02
N LEU A 45 6.10 13.82 3.95
CA LEU A 45 5.59 13.87 2.58
C LEU A 45 4.69 12.69 2.21
N ALA A 46 5.06 11.48 2.63
CA ALA A 46 4.25 10.28 2.39
C ALA A 46 2.85 10.41 3.00
N SER A 47 2.73 11.10 4.14
CA SER A 47 1.44 11.34 4.81
C SER A 47 0.57 12.42 4.16
N GLY A 48 1.17 13.30 3.34
CA GLY A 48 0.48 14.43 2.73
C GLY A 48 -0.41 14.08 1.53
N GLY A 49 -0.52 12.80 1.15
CA GLY A 49 -1.38 12.32 0.05
C GLY A 49 -0.90 12.68 -1.36
N ALA A 50 0.27 13.30 -1.49
CA ALA A 50 0.84 13.69 -2.78
C ALA A 50 1.63 12.55 -3.45
N VAL A 51 2.16 11.62 -2.66
CA VAL A 51 3.04 10.54 -3.12
C VAL A 51 2.23 9.30 -3.47
N GLU A 52 2.53 8.68 -4.60
CA GLU A 52 1.86 7.45 -5.04
C GLU A 52 2.67 6.19 -4.73
N VAL A 53 3.98 6.28 -4.55
CA VAL A 53 4.85 5.15 -4.15
C VAL A 53 6.10 5.66 -3.45
N VAL A 54 6.56 4.90 -2.45
CA VAL A 54 7.82 5.15 -1.73
C VAL A 54 8.87 4.13 -2.18
N LEU A 55 10.02 4.63 -2.58
CA LEU A 55 11.28 3.89 -2.66
C LEU A 55 12.07 4.20 -1.39
N LEU A 56 12.20 3.20 -0.51
CA LEU A 56 12.91 3.36 0.74
C LEU A 56 14.31 2.77 0.61
N ASP A 57 15.32 3.62 0.66
CA ASP A 57 16.70 3.16 0.77
C ASP A 57 16.96 2.63 2.18
N LEU A 58 17.30 1.35 2.29
CA LEU A 58 17.62 0.68 3.54
C LEU A 58 19.06 0.20 3.53
N ASP A 59 20.01 1.12 3.41
CA ASP A 59 21.39 0.92 3.87
C ASP A 59 21.51 1.21 5.38
N LEU A 60 20.56 0.69 6.14
CA LEU A 60 20.47 0.84 7.59
C LEU A 60 20.60 -0.52 8.28
N PRO A 61 21.05 -0.56 9.55
CA PRO A 61 20.95 -1.76 10.37
C PRO A 61 19.53 -2.32 10.40
N GLU A 62 19.40 -3.65 10.42
CA GLU A 62 18.11 -4.37 10.26
C GLU A 62 16.98 -3.88 11.18
N ASN A 63 17.29 -3.61 12.45
CA ASN A 63 16.31 -3.11 13.42
C ASN A 63 15.78 -1.70 13.10
N GLN A 64 16.59 -0.86 12.47
CA GLN A 64 16.17 0.47 12.03
C GLN A 64 15.33 0.38 10.76
N ALA A 65 15.70 -0.51 9.85
CA ALA A 65 14.99 -0.75 8.60
C ALA A 65 13.53 -1.19 8.83
N THR A 66 13.30 -2.16 9.70
CA THR A 66 11.93 -2.61 10.04
C THR A 66 11.14 -1.52 10.77
N THR A 67 11.80 -0.76 11.65
CA THR A 67 11.17 0.40 12.32
C THR A 67 10.70 1.46 11.33
N CYS A 68 11.49 1.76 10.29
CA CYS A 68 11.12 2.69 9.24
C CYS A 68 9.91 2.21 8.43
N LEU A 69 9.89 0.92 8.05
CA LEU A 69 8.75 0.31 7.36
C LEU A 69 7.47 0.38 8.20
N ASP A 70 7.53 -0.01 9.47
CA ASP A 70 6.39 0.02 10.39
C ASP A 70 5.84 1.43 10.59
N ARG A 71 6.70 2.45 10.55
CA ARG A 71 6.30 3.86 10.65
C ARG A 71 5.64 4.34 9.36
N LEU A 72 6.23 4.07 8.19
CA LEU A 72 5.62 4.42 6.90
C LEU A 72 4.26 3.73 6.72
N ARG A 73 4.16 2.45 7.07
CA ARG A 73 2.90 1.69 6.99
C ARG A 73 1.79 2.24 7.89
N ARG A 74 2.13 2.73 9.08
CA ARG A 74 1.13 3.34 9.98
C ARG A 74 0.70 4.73 9.52
N THR A 75 1.63 5.53 9.01
CA THR A 75 1.36 6.92 8.65
C THR A 75 0.74 7.06 7.26
N ALA A 76 1.15 6.21 6.31
CA ALA A 76 0.71 6.22 4.92
C ALA A 76 0.31 4.80 4.49
N PRO A 77 -0.75 4.22 5.08
CA PRO A 77 -1.11 2.80 4.91
C PRO A 77 -1.48 2.42 3.47
N GLU A 78 -1.94 3.39 2.70
CA GLU A 78 -2.34 3.22 1.30
C GLU A 78 -1.18 3.48 0.33
N VAL A 79 -0.04 3.99 0.79
CA VAL A 79 1.08 4.27 -0.11
C VAL A 79 1.95 3.01 -0.21
N PRO A 80 2.11 2.44 -1.42
CA PRO A 80 2.98 1.31 -1.66
C PRO A 80 4.45 1.61 -1.30
N ILE A 81 5.15 0.65 -0.70
CA ILE A 81 6.56 0.79 -0.29
C ILE A 81 7.39 -0.29 -0.98
N ILE A 82 8.41 0.14 -1.72
CA ILE A 82 9.43 -0.71 -2.34
C ILE A 82 10.74 -0.41 -1.62
N VAL A 83 11.45 -1.46 -1.20
CA VAL A 83 12.74 -1.32 -0.51
C VAL A 83 13.88 -1.43 -1.51
N LEU A 84 14.86 -0.52 -1.40
CA LEU A 84 16.12 -0.56 -2.12
C LEU A 84 17.25 -0.87 -1.14
N THR A 85 18.21 -1.72 -1.51
CA THR A 85 19.39 -2.05 -0.67
C THR A 85 20.65 -2.17 -1.50
N ALA A 86 21.82 -1.93 -0.90
CA ALA A 86 23.10 -2.18 -1.56
C ALA A 86 23.26 -3.66 -1.97
N GLU A 87 23.10 -4.60 -1.02
CA GLU A 87 23.24 -6.03 -1.25
C GLU A 87 21.90 -6.78 -1.20
N GLY A 88 21.79 -7.85 -1.98
CA GLY A 88 20.63 -8.74 -1.97
C GLY A 88 20.76 -9.85 -0.93
N ASP A 89 19.97 -9.79 0.14
CA ASP A 89 19.80 -10.88 1.11
C ASP A 89 18.33 -11.33 1.13
N ASP A 90 18.08 -12.59 0.75
CA ASP A 90 16.74 -13.19 0.75
C ASP A 90 16.07 -13.11 2.12
N ARG A 91 16.84 -13.17 3.23
CA ARG A 91 16.29 -13.01 4.58
C ARG A 91 15.85 -11.58 4.84
N ALA A 92 16.62 -10.59 4.41
CA ALA A 92 16.26 -9.19 4.50
C ALA A 92 15.02 -8.88 3.65
N ALA A 93 14.95 -9.43 2.44
CA ALA A 93 13.78 -9.31 1.57
C ALA A 93 12.53 -9.88 2.24
N LEU A 94 12.60 -11.11 2.76
CA LEU A 94 11.47 -11.75 3.46
C LEU A 94 10.98 -10.93 4.66
N ARG A 95 11.90 -10.39 5.47
CA ARG A 95 11.53 -9.52 6.61
C ARG A 95 10.91 -8.21 6.15
N ALA A 96 11.48 -7.55 5.14
CA ALA A 96 10.88 -6.35 4.58
C ALA A 96 9.44 -6.62 4.14
N MET A 97 9.19 -7.74 3.46
CA MET A 97 7.83 -8.16 3.08
C MET A 97 6.92 -8.39 4.30
N GLN A 98 7.41 -9.02 5.37
CA GLN A 98 6.66 -9.23 6.62
C GLN A 98 6.27 -7.90 7.31
N HIS A 99 7.11 -6.87 7.18
CA HIS A 99 6.84 -5.52 7.67
C HIS A 99 6.07 -4.65 6.64
N GLY A 100 5.59 -5.27 5.56
CA GLY A 100 4.71 -4.61 4.60
C GLY A 100 5.44 -3.88 3.49
N ALA A 101 6.71 -4.11 3.19
CA ALA A 101 7.18 -3.79 1.85
C ALA A 101 6.39 -4.64 0.81
N GLN A 102 6.16 -4.10 -0.38
CA GLN A 102 5.49 -4.83 -1.46
C GLN A 102 6.48 -5.38 -2.49
N ASP A 103 7.68 -4.81 -2.52
CA ASP A 103 8.80 -5.37 -3.26
C ASP A 103 10.13 -4.99 -2.60
N TYR A 104 11.17 -5.73 -2.94
CA TYR A 104 12.53 -5.54 -2.44
C TYR A 104 13.51 -5.70 -3.60
N LEU A 105 14.30 -4.66 -3.85
CA LEU A 105 15.19 -4.57 -5.00
C LEU A 105 16.63 -4.32 -4.54
N ALA A 106 17.53 -5.24 -4.90
CA ALA A 106 18.97 -5.10 -4.62
C ALA A 106 19.64 -4.26 -5.73
N ARG A 107 20.24 -3.11 -5.38
CA ARG A 107 20.79 -2.09 -6.30
C ARG A 107 21.68 -2.67 -7.39
N GLU A 108 22.53 -3.65 -7.07
CA GLU A 108 23.41 -4.32 -8.04
C GLU A 108 22.68 -5.03 -9.19
N ARG A 109 21.39 -5.33 -9.00
CA ARG A 109 20.54 -6.09 -9.93
C ARG A 109 19.36 -5.28 -10.44
N ILE A 110 19.29 -3.99 -10.11
CA ILE A 110 18.22 -3.11 -10.59
C ILE A 110 18.58 -2.60 -11.98
N ASP A 111 17.63 -2.71 -12.88
CA ASP A 111 17.59 -1.98 -14.13
C ASP A 111 16.26 -1.21 -14.26
N ALA A 112 16.14 -0.43 -15.32
CA ALA A 112 14.94 0.35 -15.60
C ALA A 112 13.68 -0.53 -15.73
N GLU A 113 13.80 -1.70 -16.38
CA GLU A 113 12.64 -2.58 -16.59
C GLU A 113 12.12 -3.12 -15.25
N LEU A 114 13.02 -3.61 -14.40
CA LEU A 114 12.70 -4.16 -13.10
C LEU A 114 12.08 -3.11 -12.18
N LEU A 115 12.68 -1.91 -12.09
CA LEU A 115 12.16 -0.82 -11.26
C LEU A 115 10.75 -0.39 -11.73
N CYS A 116 10.58 -0.16 -13.03
CA CYS A 116 9.29 0.25 -13.59
C CYS A 116 8.21 -0.82 -13.42
N ARG A 117 8.58 -2.11 -13.54
CA ARG A 117 7.68 -3.24 -13.30
C ARG A 117 7.27 -3.31 -11.83
N SER A 118 8.23 -3.20 -10.91
CA SER A 118 8.00 -3.20 -9.47
C SER A 118 7.01 -2.10 -9.05
N ILE A 119 7.27 -0.86 -9.49
CA ILE A 119 6.37 0.28 -9.23
C ILE A 119 4.97 0.03 -9.77
N ARG A 120 4.85 -0.45 -11.01
CA ARG A 120 3.56 -0.73 -11.65
C ARG A 120 2.75 -1.78 -10.87
N TYR A 121 3.41 -2.85 -10.43
CA TYR A 121 2.76 -3.92 -9.67
C TYR A 121 2.37 -3.47 -8.27
N ALA A 122 3.24 -2.72 -7.57
CA ALA A 122 2.94 -2.16 -6.26
C ALA A 122 1.71 -1.24 -6.31
N LEU A 123 1.66 -0.32 -7.28
CA LEU A 123 0.52 0.56 -7.52
C LEU A 123 -0.75 -0.21 -7.91
N GLY A 124 -0.63 -1.18 -8.81
CA GLY A 124 -1.75 -2.00 -9.26
C GLY A 124 -2.39 -2.78 -8.11
N ARG A 125 -1.56 -3.38 -7.25
CA ARG A 125 -1.99 -4.09 -6.05
C ARG A 125 -2.71 -3.17 -5.07
N THR A 126 -2.11 -2.03 -4.72
CA THR A 126 -2.75 -1.04 -3.83
C THR A 126 -4.11 -0.59 -4.40
N ARG A 127 -4.19 -0.29 -5.70
CA ARG A 127 -5.46 0.14 -6.33
C ARG A 127 -6.53 -0.94 -6.27
N ALA A 128 -6.17 -2.19 -6.50
CA ALA A 128 -7.10 -3.32 -6.39
C ALA A 128 -7.61 -3.50 -4.96
N GLU A 129 -6.72 -3.43 -3.96
CA GLU A 129 -7.06 -3.52 -2.54
C GLU A 129 -8.00 -2.37 -2.11
N LEU A 130 -7.73 -1.15 -2.55
CA LEU A 130 -8.59 0.02 -2.27
C LEU A 130 -9.95 -0.08 -2.97
N ALA A 131 -9.98 -0.52 -4.23
CA ALA A 131 -11.23 -0.70 -4.97
C ALA A 131 -12.12 -1.76 -4.31
N LEU A 132 -11.53 -2.86 -3.83
CA LEU A 132 -12.25 -3.90 -3.09
C LEU A 132 -12.84 -3.34 -1.79
N ARG A 133 -12.02 -2.67 -0.97
CA ARG A 133 -12.49 -2.05 0.29
C ARG A 133 -13.60 -1.04 0.05
N HIS A 134 -13.47 -0.22 -1.00
CA HIS A 134 -14.50 0.76 -1.35
C HIS A 134 -15.80 0.07 -1.76
N SER A 135 -15.72 -0.98 -2.58
CA SER A 135 -16.89 -1.76 -2.99
C SER A 135 -17.58 -2.43 -1.81
N GLU A 136 -16.82 -3.06 -0.90
CA GLU A 136 -17.36 -3.68 0.32
C GLU A 136 -18.05 -2.66 1.23
N ALA A 137 -17.45 -1.48 1.43
CA ALA A 137 -18.03 -0.41 2.21
C ALA A 137 -19.33 0.12 1.58
N MET A 138 -19.37 0.25 0.26
CA MET A 138 -20.57 0.66 -0.47
C MET A 138 -21.69 -0.37 -0.35
N TYR A 139 -21.39 -1.66 -0.56
CA TYR A 139 -22.39 -2.73 -0.40
C TYR A 139 -22.93 -2.80 1.02
N ARG A 140 -22.06 -2.72 2.03
CA ARG A 140 -22.45 -2.70 3.43
C ARG A 140 -23.42 -1.55 3.72
N ARG A 141 -23.10 -0.34 3.27
CA ARG A 141 -23.97 0.83 3.45
C ARG A 141 -25.32 0.67 2.75
N LEU A 142 -25.36 0.08 1.56
CA LEU A 142 -26.62 -0.18 0.87
C LEU A 142 -27.48 -1.13 1.71
N VAL A 143 -26.95 -2.27 2.13
CA VAL A 143 -27.70 -3.28 2.87
C VAL A 143 -28.13 -2.80 4.27
N GLU A 144 -27.28 -2.03 4.95
CA GLU A 144 -27.58 -1.47 6.27
C GLU A 144 -28.69 -0.42 6.24
N ASN A 145 -28.86 0.30 5.12
CA ASN A 145 -29.88 1.34 4.97
C ASN A 145 -31.12 0.88 4.18
N LEU A 146 -31.22 -0.40 3.82
CA LEU A 146 -32.43 -0.95 3.20
C LEU A 146 -33.59 -0.94 4.21
N ASN A 147 -34.78 -0.57 3.74
CA ASN A 147 -36.02 -0.67 4.52
C ASN A 147 -36.56 -2.10 4.63
N GLU A 148 -35.94 -3.05 3.93
CA GLU A 148 -36.22 -4.49 3.99
C GLU A 148 -35.26 -5.18 4.95
N GLY A 149 -35.75 -6.19 5.68
CA GLY A 149 -34.92 -7.05 6.51
C GLY A 149 -34.09 -7.99 5.65
N VAL A 150 -32.77 -7.93 5.78
CA VAL A 150 -31.83 -8.82 5.10
C VAL A 150 -31.15 -9.72 6.12
N LEU A 151 -31.15 -11.02 5.84
CA LEU A 151 -30.54 -12.09 6.63
C LEU A 151 -29.70 -12.95 5.69
N ALA A 152 -28.48 -13.29 6.10
CA ALA A 152 -27.70 -14.36 5.46
C ALA A 152 -27.45 -15.48 6.47
N VAL A 153 -27.50 -16.72 5.98
CA VAL A 153 -27.18 -17.94 6.73
C VAL A 153 -26.11 -18.73 6.00
N ASP A 154 -25.29 -19.47 6.74
CA ASP A 154 -24.38 -20.46 6.15
C ASP A 154 -25.12 -21.76 5.78
N GLU A 155 -24.37 -22.75 5.28
CA GLU A 155 -24.90 -24.07 4.91
C GLU A 155 -25.51 -24.84 6.10
N ALA A 156 -25.14 -24.50 7.33
CA ALA A 156 -25.69 -25.09 8.55
C ALA A 156 -26.91 -24.31 9.08
N GLY A 157 -27.34 -23.24 8.40
CA GLY A 157 -28.46 -22.39 8.80
C GLY A 157 -28.12 -21.39 9.90
N VAL A 158 -26.84 -21.21 10.26
CA VAL A 158 -26.40 -20.23 11.26
C VAL A 158 -26.41 -18.84 10.64
N ILE A 159 -26.98 -17.88 11.36
CA ILE A 159 -27.02 -16.47 10.93
C ILE A 159 -25.58 -15.93 10.88
N THR A 160 -25.12 -15.59 9.69
CA THR A 160 -23.80 -14.98 9.45
C THR A 160 -23.89 -13.47 9.26
N PHE A 161 -25.08 -12.96 8.94
CA PHE A 161 -25.35 -11.54 8.80
C PHE A 161 -26.84 -11.23 9.01
N ALA A 162 -27.13 -10.13 9.68
CA ALA A 162 -28.45 -9.51 9.72
C ALA A 162 -28.29 -7.99 9.68
N ASN A 163 -29.02 -7.32 8.79
CA ASN A 163 -29.01 -5.86 8.76
C ASN A 163 -29.83 -5.26 9.93
N PRO A 164 -29.68 -3.96 10.24
CA PRO A 164 -30.39 -3.33 11.36
C PRO A 164 -31.92 -3.53 11.27
N ARG A 165 -32.47 -3.43 10.06
CA ARG A 165 -33.90 -3.61 9.82
C ARG A 165 -34.39 -5.02 10.16
N MET A 166 -33.61 -6.05 9.87
CA MET A 166 -33.92 -7.42 10.28
C MET A 166 -33.93 -7.56 11.81
N GLY A 167 -32.98 -6.92 12.50
CA GLY A 167 -32.96 -6.88 13.96
C GLY A 167 -34.23 -6.26 14.56
N GLU A 168 -34.70 -5.15 14.00
CA GLU A 168 -35.96 -4.51 14.40
C GLU A 168 -37.17 -5.44 14.16
N ILE A 169 -37.24 -6.06 12.99
CA ILE A 169 -38.34 -6.98 12.65
C ILE A 169 -38.38 -8.15 13.64
N LEU A 170 -37.23 -8.82 13.86
CA LEU A 170 -37.14 -9.95 14.78
C LEU A 170 -37.51 -9.57 16.22
N ALA A 171 -37.14 -8.37 16.67
CA ALA A 171 -37.51 -7.86 18.00
C ALA A 171 -39.02 -7.58 18.16
N THR A 172 -39.77 -7.44 17.07
CA THR A 172 -41.23 -7.25 17.11
C THR A 172 -42.04 -8.54 16.98
N LEU A 173 -41.39 -9.69 16.75
CA LEU A 173 -42.07 -10.97 16.65
C LEU A 173 -42.44 -11.50 18.05
N PRO A 174 -43.69 -11.96 18.26
CA PRO A 174 -44.09 -12.50 19.55
C PRO A 174 -43.35 -13.82 19.85
N GLY A 175 -42.61 -13.85 20.97
CA GLY A 175 -41.85 -15.02 21.44
C GLY A 175 -40.32 -14.90 21.40
N ALA A 176 -39.78 -13.72 21.03
CA ALA A 176 -38.37 -13.36 21.21
C ALA A 176 -38.05 -12.94 22.66
#